data_AF-A0A2H4Y1X1-F1
#
_entry.id   AF-A0A2H4Y1X1-F1
#
_cell.length_a   1.000
_cell.length_b   1.000
_cell.length_c   1.000
_cell.angle_alpha   90.00
_cell.angle_beta   90.00
_cell.angle_gamma   90.00
#
_symmetry.space_group_name_H-M   'P 1'
#
loop_
_entity.id
_entity.type
_entity.pdbx_description
1 polymer ?
#
loop_
_entity_poly.entity_id
_entity_poly.type
_entity_poly.pdbx_seq_one_letter_code
_entity_poly.pdbx_strand_id
1 'polypeptide(L)'
;SSRHWGPIYVKITEAGFLQLFYEKGLEKPFREFKLEVNHEISDPKLQNYDESGRIHTIRIDRVLYREKRKYQPMPLVTHTGEREQVIKLGTIDYLDFISFISTIQNVLFHLTAIVDLSTIHQNYIEEEITVDVRDEFRGILAKGDNQLLEHSVTTHVHVLSFISGMEDCRIGLNDVLIKGNEVVSRHDIIPTTTTKWVRLHDCQFHSSVDEEAFHNSRIIVCTPLDACRFELMRFRTVFSEKTLPFTLRTMACVRGAEVELQSWVVVSTGFSSNRDSLSQVPCENVTIRHPVPPEWVNYFRRDSVL
;
A
#
# COMPACT_ATOMS: atom_id res chain seq x y z
N SER A 1 16.08 -17.01 -23.66
CA SER A 1 14.80 -17.43 -23.06
C SER A 1 13.70 -16.58 -23.67
N SER A 2 12.89 -17.14 -24.58
CA SER A 2 11.87 -16.43 -25.37
C SER A 2 10.55 -16.26 -24.60
N ARG A 3 10.63 -15.70 -23.39
CA ARG A 3 9.42 -15.34 -22.63
C ARG A 3 8.78 -14.12 -23.27
N HIS A 4 7.53 -14.24 -23.65
CA HIS A 4 6.71 -13.15 -24.18
C HIS A 4 5.44 -13.01 -23.34
N TRP A 5 4.83 -11.84 -23.38
CA TRP A 5 3.53 -11.61 -22.77
C TRP A 5 2.44 -12.23 -23.65
N GLY A 6 1.46 -12.88 -23.02
CA GLY A 6 0.29 -13.44 -23.68
C GLY A 6 -1.00 -12.83 -23.12
N PRO A 7 -2.00 -12.53 -23.96
CA PRO A 7 -3.27 -12.00 -23.48
C PRO A 7 -4.01 -13.07 -22.67
N ILE A 8 -4.54 -12.66 -21.53
CA ILE A 8 -5.39 -13.48 -20.66
C ILE A 8 -6.47 -12.60 -20.04
N TYR A 9 -7.54 -13.23 -19.56
CA TYR A 9 -8.53 -12.60 -18.71
C TYR A 9 -8.34 -13.07 -17.27
N VAL A 10 -8.50 -12.14 -16.34
CA VAL A 10 -8.30 -12.37 -14.92
C VAL A 10 -9.59 -12.08 -14.18
N LYS A 11 -9.99 -12.99 -13.30
CA LYS A 11 -11.12 -12.79 -12.38
C LYS A 11 -10.64 -13.08 -10.96
N ILE A 12 -11.05 -12.26 -10.02
CA ILE A 12 -10.83 -12.51 -8.59
C ILE A 12 -12.19 -12.79 -7.96
N THR A 13 -12.28 -13.87 -7.19
CA THR A 13 -13.48 -14.22 -6.43
C THR A 13 -13.39 -13.66 -5.02
N GLU A 14 -14.54 -13.45 -4.37
CA GLU A 14 -14.62 -13.01 -2.97
C GLU A 14 -13.96 -14.02 -2.01
N ALA A 15 -13.97 -15.30 -2.37
CA ALA A 15 -13.30 -16.37 -1.62
C ALA A 15 -11.76 -16.37 -1.78
N GLY A 16 -11.18 -15.39 -2.47
CA GLY A 16 -9.74 -15.24 -2.60
C GLY A 16 -9.10 -16.03 -3.74
N PHE A 17 -9.88 -16.59 -4.67
CA PHE A 17 -9.31 -17.27 -5.84
C PHE A 17 -9.06 -16.29 -7.00
N LEU A 18 -7.80 -16.23 -7.44
CA LEU A 18 -7.35 -15.57 -8.66
C LEU A 18 -7.40 -16.56 -9.82
N GLN A 19 -8.35 -16.36 -10.73
CA GLN A 19 -8.65 -17.24 -11.85
C GLN A 19 -8.19 -16.64 -13.17
N LEU A 20 -7.48 -17.42 -13.97
CA LEU A 20 -6.95 -17.03 -15.27
C LEU A 20 -7.66 -17.78 -16.41
N PHE A 21 -8.06 -17.05 -17.44
CA PHE A 21 -8.78 -17.57 -18.60
C PHE A 21 -8.10 -17.13 -19.90
N TYR A 22 -8.09 -18.01 -20.92
CA TYR A 22 -7.59 -17.66 -22.24
C TYR A 22 -8.56 -16.71 -22.97
N GLU A 23 -9.85 -16.91 -22.76
CA GLU A 23 -10.91 -16.16 -23.44
C GLU A 23 -11.99 -15.72 -22.44
N LYS A 24 -12.65 -14.62 -22.77
CA LYS A 24 -13.75 -14.08 -21.96
C LYS A 24 -14.98 -14.98 -22.10
N GLY A 25 -15.60 -15.32 -20.97
CA GLY A 25 -16.84 -16.11 -20.93
C GLY A 25 -16.63 -17.62 -20.78
N LEU A 26 -15.39 -18.10 -20.70
CA LEU A 26 -15.12 -19.48 -20.32
C LEU A 26 -15.52 -19.75 -18.86
N GLU A 27 -16.15 -20.89 -18.60
CA GLU A 27 -16.54 -21.29 -17.25
C GLU A 27 -15.35 -21.79 -16.42
N LYS A 28 -14.41 -22.50 -17.05
CA LYS A 28 -13.27 -23.11 -16.37
C LYS A 28 -12.00 -22.29 -16.58
N PRO A 29 -11.33 -21.83 -15.51
CA PRO A 29 -10.02 -21.21 -15.65
C PRO A 29 -8.98 -22.24 -16.08
N PHE A 30 -8.00 -21.82 -16.88
CA PHE A 30 -6.86 -22.69 -17.20
C PHE A 30 -5.87 -22.77 -16.04
N ARG A 31 -5.90 -21.78 -15.13
CA ARG A 31 -5.09 -21.75 -13.92
C ARG A 31 -5.80 -20.95 -12.83
N GLU A 32 -5.67 -21.42 -11.61
CA GLU A 32 -6.25 -20.79 -10.42
C GLU A 32 -5.20 -20.74 -9.32
N PHE A 33 -5.18 -19.64 -8.57
CA PHE A 33 -4.34 -19.45 -7.40
C PHE A 33 -5.21 -19.01 -6.23
N LYS A 34 -5.04 -19.65 -5.07
CA LYS A 34 -5.65 -19.18 -3.84
C LYS A 34 -4.77 -18.11 -3.22
N LEU A 35 -5.33 -16.93 -2.95
CA LEU A 35 -4.67 -15.89 -2.17
C LEU A 35 -4.61 -16.31 -0.69
N GLU A 36 -3.53 -15.96 -0.03
CA GLU A 36 -3.16 -16.38 1.31
C GLU A 36 -2.66 -15.13 2.04
N VAL A 37 -2.74 -15.13 3.37
CA VAL A 37 -2.38 -13.97 4.20
C VAL A 37 -0.91 -13.55 4.07
N ASN A 38 -0.04 -14.48 3.68
CA ASN A 38 1.38 -14.23 3.44
C ASN A 38 1.70 -13.77 2.01
N HIS A 39 0.68 -13.52 1.18
CA HIS A 39 0.87 -12.91 -0.14
C HIS A 39 0.89 -11.38 -0.04
N GLU A 40 1.87 -10.78 -0.69
CA GLU A 40 2.02 -9.33 -0.80
C GLU A 40 2.11 -8.90 -2.27
N ILE A 41 1.60 -7.70 -2.54
CA ILE A 41 1.75 -7.06 -3.83
C ILE A 41 3.10 -6.33 -3.87
N SER A 42 3.90 -6.57 -4.91
CA SER A 42 5.15 -5.83 -5.15
C SER A 42 4.90 -4.39 -5.59
N ASP A 43 5.92 -3.54 -5.58
CA ASP A 43 5.80 -2.20 -6.17
C ASP A 43 5.41 -2.26 -7.67
N PRO A 44 4.45 -1.41 -8.10
CA PRO A 44 4.14 -1.19 -9.51
C PRO A 44 5.36 -0.85 -10.37
N LYS A 45 5.51 -1.50 -11.53
CA LYS A 45 6.60 -1.21 -12.48
C LYS A 45 6.08 -1.05 -13.89
N LEU A 46 6.65 -0.11 -14.64
CA LEU A 46 6.36 0.08 -16.07
C LEU A 46 7.49 -0.53 -16.92
N GLN A 47 7.20 -1.61 -17.66
CA GLN A 47 8.18 -2.32 -18.48
C GLN A 47 7.91 -2.13 -19.98
N ASN A 48 8.86 -2.51 -20.82
CA ASN A 48 8.66 -2.60 -22.27
C ASN A 48 7.79 -3.83 -22.59
N TYR A 49 6.83 -3.67 -23.47
CA TYR A 49 5.89 -4.72 -23.89
C TYR A 49 6.22 -5.23 -25.29
N ASP A 50 6.23 -4.32 -26.27
CA ASP A 50 6.67 -4.54 -27.64
C ASP A 50 7.56 -3.36 -28.09
N GLU A 51 7.86 -3.23 -29.38
CA GLU A 51 8.65 -2.12 -29.95
C GLU A 51 8.10 -0.74 -29.57
N SER A 52 6.80 -0.67 -29.24
CA SER A 52 6.04 0.55 -29.05
C SER A 52 5.28 0.62 -27.71
N GLY A 53 4.85 -0.50 -27.17
CA GLY A 53 4.01 -0.60 -25.99
C GLY A 53 4.81 -0.57 -24.69
N ARG A 54 4.25 0.09 -23.67
CA ARG A 54 4.64 -0.11 -22.28
C ARG A 54 3.55 -0.91 -21.58
N ILE A 55 3.96 -1.76 -20.64
CA ILE A 55 3.04 -2.58 -19.84
C ILE A 55 3.25 -2.27 -18.36
N HIS A 56 2.15 -1.97 -17.67
CA HIS A 56 2.12 -1.88 -16.22
C HIS A 56 2.19 -3.29 -15.67
N THR A 57 3.15 -3.55 -14.80
CA THR A 57 3.39 -4.88 -14.25
C THR A 57 3.33 -4.84 -12.73
N ILE A 58 2.76 -5.91 -12.19
CA ILE A 58 2.66 -6.16 -10.76
C ILE A 58 3.01 -7.61 -10.49
N ARG A 59 3.59 -7.88 -9.33
CA ARG A 59 3.79 -9.25 -8.84
C ARG A 59 3.00 -9.45 -7.56
N ILE A 60 2.53 -10.67 -7.39
CA ILE A 60 2.10 -11.18 -6.11
C ILE A 60 3.20 -12.12 -5.67
N ASP A 61 3.83 -11.78 -4.55
CA ASP A 61 4.93 -12.52 -3.95
C ASP A 61 4.43 -13.19 -2.67
N ARG A 62 4.79 -14.44 -2.43
CA ARG A 62 4.67 -15.09 -1.13
C ARG A 62 5.84 -14.65 -0.28
N VAL A 63 5.56 -14.09 0.89
CA VAL A 63 6.57 -13.55 1.80
C VAL A 63 6.62 -14.38 3.07
N LEU A 64 7.77 -15.00 3.32
CA LEU A 64 8.02 -15.75 4.54
C LEU A 64 8.96 -14.96 5.42
N TYR A 65 8.43 -14.36 6.48
CA TYR A 65 9.24 -13.64 7.45
C TYR A 65 9.91 -14.59 8.43
N ARG A 66 11.18 -14.35 8.73
CA ARG A 66 11.99 -15.21 9.62
C ARG A 66 12.95 -14.37 10.46
N GLU A 67 13.16 -14.82 11.69
CA GLU A 67 14.28 -14.39 12.53
C GLU A 67 15.57 -15.10 12.09
N LYS A 68 16.62 -14.31 11.81
CA LYS A 68 17.95 -14.82 11.47
C LYS A 68 18.98 -14.32 12.48
N ARG A 69 19.75 -15.24 13.05
CA ARG A 69 20.88 -14.87 13.93
C ARG A 69 21.99 -14.18 13.16
N LYS A 70 22.53 -13.11 13.73
CA LYS A 70 23.75 -12.42 13.27
C LYS A 70 24.93 -12.85 14.15
N TYR A 71 26.10 -12.97 13.52
CA TYR A 71 27.35 -13.33 14.20
C TYR A 71 28.19 -12.11 14.63
N GLN A 72 27.76 -10.89 14.30
CA GLN A 72 28.45 -9.62 14.57
C GLN A 72 27.88 -8.91 15.81
N PRO A 73 28.61 -7.94 16.41
CA PRO A 73 28.17 -7.30 17.65
C PRO A 73 26.98 -6.36 17.41
N MET A 74 25.78 -6.87 17.74
CA MET A 74 24.47 -6.21 17.84
C MET A 74 23.91 -5.54 16.55
N PRO A 75 22.62 -5.74 16.22
CA PRO A 75 21.64 -6.60 16.91
C PRO A 75 21.94 -8.11 16.75
N LEU A 76 21.52 -8.93 17.71
CA LEU A 76 21.80 -10.38 17.73
C LEU A 76 21.04 -11.12 16.64
N VAL A 77 19.89 -10.58 16.25
CA VAL A 77 19.06 -11.14 15.18
C VAL A 77 18.66 -10.07 14.17
N THR A 78 18.02 -10.51 13.10
CA THR A 78 17.33 -9.65 12.15
C THR A 78 16.12 -10.37 11.63
N HIS A 79 15.00 -9.68 11.66
CA HIS A 79 13.76 -10.13 11.06
C HIS A 79 13.73 -9.73 9.58
N THR A 80 13.63 -10.71 8.68
CA THR A 80 13.64 -10.47 7.23
C THR A 80 12.59 -11.30 6.51
N GLY A 81 11.97 -10.72 5.49
CA GLY A 81 11.01 -11.39 4.61
C GLY A 81 11.69 -12.00 3.38
N GLU A 82 11.59 -13.31 3.20
CA GLU A 82 12.02 -14.02 1.98
C GLU A 82 10.85 -14.04 0.99
N ARG A 83 11.06 -13.50 -0.21
CA ARG A 83 10.02 -13.34 -1.23
C ARG A 83 10.15 -14.39 -2.34
N GLU A 84 9.06 -15.10 -2.60
CA GLU A 84 8.92 -16.02 -3.73
C GLU A 84 7.83 -15.51 -4.67
N GLN A 85 8.16 -15.31 -5.96
CA GLN A 85 7.18 -14.81 -6.92
C GLN A 85 6.14 -15.88 -7.26
N VAL A 86 4.88 -15.66 -6.88
CA VAL A 86 3.76 -16.56 -7.20
C VAL A 86 3.27 -16.33 -8.62
N ILE A 87 3.01 -15.06 -8.95
CA ILE A 87 2.55 -14.66 -10.27
C ILE A 87 3.02 -13.25 -10.60
N LYS A 88 3.33 -13.04 -11.88
CA LYS A 88 3.56 -11.72 -12.46
C LYS A 88 2.52 -11.47 -13.54
N LEU A 89 1.77 -10.39 -13.38
CA LEU A 89 0.75 -9.96 -14.33
C LEU A 89 1.11 -8.59 -14.87
N GLY A 90 0.54 -8.25 -16.02
CA GLY A 90 0.61 -6.90 -16.51
C GLY A 90 -0.56 -6.56 -17.42
N THR A 91 -0.80 -5.27 -17.56
CA THR A 91 -1.83 -4.70 -18.44
C THR A 91 -1.31 -3.41 -19.07
N ILE A 92 -1.78 -3.12 -20.27
CA ILE A 92 -1.54 -1.85 -20.95
C ILE A 92 -2.55 -0.77 -20.52
N ASP A 93 -3.66 -1.18 -19.90
CA ASP A 93 -4.69 -0.28 -19.40
C ASP A 93 -4.41 0.09 -17.94
N TYR A 94 -4.29 1.40 -17.68
CA TYR A 94 -3.95 1.90 -16.35
C TYR A 94 -5.12 1.81 -15.35
N LEU A 95 -6.37 1.89 -15.83
CA LEU A 95 -7.56 1.77 -14.97
C LEU A 95 -7.73 0.32 -14.52
N ASP A 96 -7.55 -0.64 -15.41
CA ASP A 96 -7.49 -2.06 -15.04
C ASP A 96 -6.37 -2.33 -14.05
N PHE A 97 -5.21 -1.69 -14.23
CA PHE A 97 -4.05 -1.85 -13.35
C PHE A 97 -4.36 -1.42 -11.91
N ILE A 98 -4.90 -0.21 -11.71
CA ILE A 98 -5.24 0.29 -10.37
C ILE A 98 -6.42 -0.48 -9.76
N SER A 99 -7.40 -0.86 -10.58
CA SER A 99 -8.56 -1.65 -10.15
C SER A 99 -8.12 -3.03 -9.66
N PHE A 100 -7.23 -3.69 -10.40
CA PHE A 100 -6.67 -4.98 -10.01
C PHE A 100 -5.91 -4.91 -8.68
N ILE A 101 -5.02 -3.92 -8.51
CA ILE A 101 -4.28 -3.74 -7.25
C ILE A 101 -5.25 -3.54 -6.07
N SER A 102 -6.21 -2.61 -6.22
CA SER A 102 -7.20 -2.33 -5.18
C SER A 102 -8.03 -3.57 -4.84
N THR A 103 -8.39 -4.38 -5.84
CA THR A 103 -9.17 -5.60 -5.64
C THR A 103 -8.39 -6.65 -4.87
N ILE A 104 -7.12 -6.89 -5.23
CA ILE A 104 -6.26 -7.84 -4.51
C ILE A 104 -6.04 -7.37 -3.07
N GLN A 105 -5.73 -6.10 -2.83
CA GLN A 105 -5.56 -5.55 -1.48
C GLN A 105 -6.83 -5.74 -0.64
N ASN A 106 -7.98 -5.44 -1.22
CA ASN A 106 -9.26 -5.63 -0.55
C ASN A 106 -9.51 -7.10 -0.19
N VAL A 107 -9.24 -8.02 -1.11
CA VAL A 107 -9.38 -9.45 -0.85
C VAL A 107 -8.43 -9.93 0.24
N LEU A 108 -7.15 -9.55 0.20
CA LEU A 108 -6.15 -9.91 1.21
C LEU A 108 -6.56 -9.45 2.62
N PHE A 109 -7.14 -8.26 2.74
CA PHE A 109 -7.62 -7.73 4.02
C PHE A 109 -8.82 -8.47 4.60
N HIS A 110 -9.66 -9.08 3.77
CA HIS A 110 -10.82 -9.85 4.23
C HIS A 110 -10.51 -11.35 4.36
N LEU A 111 -9.28 -11.79 4.06
CA LEU A 111 -8.89 -13.18 4.30
C LEU A 111 -8.93 -13.48 5.79
N THR A 112 -9.53 -14.60 6.15
CA THR A 112 -9.58 -15.03 7.55
C THR A 112 -8.18 -15.38 8.04
N ALA A 113 -7.78 -14.76 9.15
CA ALA A 113 -6.62 -15.20 9.92
C ALA A 113 -6.82 -16.64 10.42
N ILE A 114 -6.03 -17.57 9.91
CA ILE A 114 -5.91 -18.89 10.51
C ILE A 114 -4.74 -18.81 11.49
N VAL A 115 -5.03 -18.83 12.77
CA VAL A 115 -4.01 -18.92 13.82
C VAL A 115 -3.36 -20.29 13.71
N ASP A 116 -2.06 -20.32 13.41
CA ASP A 116 -1.28 -21.53 13.41
C ASP A 116 -0.94 -21.91 14.85
N LEU A 117 -1.67 -22.87 15.42
CA LEU A 117 -1.45 -23.33 16.80
C LEU A 117 -0.04 -23.91 17.03
N SER A 118 0.72 -24.21 15.98
CA SER A 118 2.11 -24.65 16.11
C SER A 118 3.04 -23.52 16.58
N THR A 119 2.68 -22.25 16.38
CA THR A 119 3.49 -21.09 16.79
C THR A 119 3.37 -20.77 18.28
N ILE A 120 2.45 -21.41 19.02
CA ILE A 120 2.26 -21.21 20.47
C ILE A 120 3.55 -21.47 21.26
N HIS A 121 4.41 -22.37 20.79
CA HIS A 121 5.67 -22.73 21.45
C HIS A 121 6.89 -22.04 20.84
N GLN A 122 6.67 -21.10 19.92
CA GLN A 122 7.73 -20.36 19.25
C GLN A 122 8.25 -19.27 20.20
N ASN A 123 9.57 -19.25 20.39
CA ASN A 123 10.25 -18.26 21.22
C ASN A 123 11.23 -17.50 20.34
N TYR A 124 11.02 -16.19 20.23
CA TYR A 124 11.94 -15.30 19.53
C TYR A 124 13.08 -14.89 20.45
N ILE A 125 14.25 -14.62 19.87
CA ILE A 125 15.41 -14.14 20.61
C ILE A 125 15.25 -12.66 20.92
N GLU A 126 14.75 -11.90 19.94
CA GLU A 126 14.34 -10.51 20.13
C GLU A 126 12.88 -10.38 19.69
N GLU A 127 12.02 -9.99 20.62
CA GLU A 127 10.62 -9.75 20.32
C GLU A 127 10.43 -8.36 19.71
N GLU A 128 9.69 -8.29 18.62
CA GLU A 128 9.49 -7.05 17.87
C GLU A 128 8.07 -6.99 17.30
N ILE A 129 7.45 -5.81 17.35
CA ILE A 129 6.28 -5.50 16.53
C ILE A 129 6.58 -4.25 15.73
N THR A 130 6.46 -4.37 14.40
CA THR A 130 6.55 -3.26 13.47
C THR A 130 5.14 -2.85 13.05
N VAL A 131 4.82 -1.57 13.18
CA VAL A 131 3.57 -0.96 12.72
C VAL A 131 3.88 0.02 11.59
N ASP A 132 3.32 -0.24 10.41
CA ASP A 132 3.50 0.56 9.20
C ASP A 132 2.18 1.30 8.87
N VAL A 133 2.22 2.63 8.97
CA VAL A 133 1.05 3.50 8.75
C VAL A 133 1.21 4.21 7.42
N ARG A 134 0.32 3.92 6.47
CA ARG A 134 0.35 4.48 5.12
C ARG A 134 -0.90 5.28 4.82
N ASP A 135 -0.72 6.57 4.56
CA ASP A 135 -1.80 7.44 4.07
C ASP A 135 -1.87 7.42 2.54
N GLU A 136 -3.03 7.04 1.99
CA GLU A 136 -3.35 7.13 0.58
C GLU A 136 -4.26 8.33 0.32
N PHE A 137 -3.72 9.37 -0.33
CA PHE A 137 -4.50 10.51 -0.82
C PHE A 137 -4.87 10.31 -2.30
N ARG A 138 -6.17 10.41 -2.59
CA ARG A 138 -6.71 10.49 -3.95
C ARG A 138 -7.50 11.79 -4.08
N GLY A 139 -7.26 12.56 -5.14
CA GLY A 139 -7.94 13.83 -5.36
C GLY A 139 -8.19 14.11 -6.82
N ILE A 140 -9.31 14.76 -7.11
CA ILE A 140 -9.66 15.29 -8.43
C ILE A 140 -9.55 16.82 -8.34
N LEU A 141 -8.76 17.40 -9.24
CA LEU A 141 -8.53 18.83 -9.30
C LEU A 141 -9.35 19.46 -10.43
N ALA A 142 -9.82 20.68 -10.20
CA ALA A 142 -10.43 21.51 -11.22
C ALA A 142 -9.42 21.90 -12.29
N LYS A 143 -9.92 22.14 -13.49
CA LYS A 143 -9.10 22.58 -14.62
C LYS A 143 -8.62 24.01 -14.39
N GLY A 144 -7.31 24.19 -14.25
CA GLY A 144 -6.63 25.48 -14.31
C GLY A 144 -6.14 26.00 -12.97
N ASP A 145 -7.03 26.17 -11.99
CA ASP A 145 -6.71 26.74 -10.67
C ASP A 145 -6.25 25.71 -9.64
N ASN A 146 -6.22 24.42 -10.01
CA ASN A 146 -5.86 23.30 -9.12
C ASN A 146 -6.71 23.25 -7.84
N GLN A 147 -7.95 23.77 -7.90
CA GLN A 147 -8.89 23.64 -6.80
C GLN A 147 -9.25 22.17 -6.60
N LEU A 148 -9.17 21.68 -5.36
CA LEU A 148 -9.58 20.32 -5.01
C LEU A 148 -11.10 20.20 -5.09
N LEU A 149 -11.60 19.44 -6.07
CA LEU A 149 -13.04 19.20 -6.28
C LEU A 149 -13.54 18.06 -5.39
N GLU A 150 -12.82 16.94 -5.43
CA GLU A 150 -13.12 15.75 -4.65
C GLU A 150 -11.83 15.19 -4.08
N HIS A 151 -11.91 14.60 -2.90
CA HIS A 151 -10.79 13.90 -2.31
C HIS A 151 -11.22 12.71 -1.46
N SER A 152 -10.29 11.79 -1.28
CA SER A 152 -10.39 10.67 -0.36
C SER A 152 -9.03 10.48 0.28
N VAL A 153 -8.99 10.39 1.61
CA VAL A 153 -7.81 9.96 2.35
C VAL A 153 -8.16 8.68 3.07
N THR A 154 -7.40 7.62 2.77
CA THR A 154 -7.52 6.33 3.44
C THR A 154 -6.19 6.02 4.10
N THR A 155 -6.22 5.80 5.41
CA THR A 155 -5.05 5.38 6.17
C THR A 155 -5.10 3.87 6.34
N HIS A 156 -4.02 3.20 5.97
CA HIS A 156 -3.83 1.76 6.08
C HIS A 156 -2.80 1.48 7.18
N VAL A 157 -3.18 0.70 8.19
CA VAL A 157 -2.29 0.31 9.29
C VAL A 157 -1.94 -1.15 9.11
N HIS A 158 -0.68 -1.44 8.83
CA HIS A 158 -0.15 -2.79 8.73
C HIS A 158 0.66 -3.14 9.96
N VAL A 159 0.64 -4.42 10.32
CA VAL A 159 1.45 -4.95 11.41
C VAL A 159 2.26 -6.14 10.94
N LEU A 160 3.45 -6.28 11.53
CA LEU A 160 4.30 -7.48 11.44
C LEU A 160 4.85 -7.73 12.84
N SER A 161 4.62 -8.92 13.39
CA SER A 161 5.03 -9.28 14.75
C SER A 161 5.90 -10.52 14.80
N PHE A 162 6.90 -10.47 15.67
CA PHE A 162 7.70 -11.58 16.15
C PHE A 162 7.57 -11.55 17.68
N ILE A 163 6.48 -12.11 18.20
CA ILE A 163 6.15 -12.15 19.63
C ILE A 163 6.04 -13.61 20.03
N SER A 164 6.68 -13.99 21.13
CA SER A 164 6.69 -15.36 21.61
C SER A 164 5.34 -15.69 22.23
N GLY A 165 4.81 -16.87 21.91
CA GLY A 165 3.47 -17.28 22.36
C GLY A 165 2.34 -16.57 21.62
N MET A 166 1.19 -16.46 22.27
CA MET A 166 -0.06 -15.93 21.70
C MET A 166 -0.64 -14.88 22.65
N GLU A 167 -0.14 -13.65 22.52
CA GLU A 167 -0.52 -12.55 23.41
C GLU A 167 -1.31 -11.47 22.66
N ASP A 168 -2.25 -10.85 23.37
CA ASP A 168 -3.04 -9.75 22.84
C ASP A 168 -2.23 -8.45 22.84
N CYS A 169 -2.19 -7.79 21.69
CA CYS A 169 -1.64 -6.47 21.52
C CYS A 169 -2.72 -5.40 21.67
N ARG A 170 -2.34 -4.28 22.27
CA ARG A 170 -3.21 -3.10 22.43
C ARG A 170 -2.57 -1.89 21.75
N ILE A 171 -3.24 -1.34 20.75
CA ILE A 171 -2.77 -0.18 19.98
C ILE A 171 -3.72 0.99 20.22
N GLY A 172 -3.17 2.10 20.69
CA GLY A 172 -3.88 3.38 20.82
C GLY A 172 -3.53 4.33 19.68
N LEU A 173 -4.53 5.02 19.13
CA LEU A 173 -4.36 6.07 18.12
C LEU A 173 -4.65 7.45 18.72
N ASN A 174 -4.12 8.50 18.11
CA ASN A 174 -4.43 9.90 18.43
C ASN A 174 -5.81 10.34 17.92
N ASP A 175 -6.83 9.56 18.27
CA ASP A 175 -8.22 9.77 17.89
C ASP A 175 -8.84 10.90 18.70
N VAL A 176 -9.48 11.85 18.00
CA VAL A 176 -10.14 13.02 18.60
C VAL A 176 -11.15 12.65 19.71
N LEU A 177 -11.73 11.46 19.68
CA LEU A 177 -12.67 11.00 20.71
C LEU A 177 -11.99 10.63 22.05
N ILE A 178 -10.68 10.39 22.07
CA ILE A 178 -9.89 10.08 23.27
C ILE A 178 -9.15 11.30 23.81
N LYS A 179 -9.24 12.44 23.13
CA LYS A 179 -8.57 13.69 23.52
C LYS A 179 -8.91 14.10 24.96
N GLY A 180 -7.88 14.20 25.81
CA GLY A 180 -8.01 14.54 27.24
C GLY A 180 -8.35 13.36 28.16
N ASN A 181 -8.56 12.16 27.59
CA ASN A 181 -8.76 10.91 28.30
C ASN A 181 -7.68 9.89 27.90
N GLU A 182 -6.46 10.36 27.59
CA GLU A 182 -5.36 9.49 27.19
C GLU A 182 -4.95 8.57 28.34
N VAL A 183 -5.25 7.28 28.23
CA VAL A 183 -4.84 6.28 29.22
C VAL A 183 -3.65 5.50 28.68
N VAL A 184 -2.53 5.57 29.38
CA VAL A 184 -1.40 4.65 29.17
C VAL A 184 -1.38 3.68 30.34
N SER A 185 -1.49 2.38 30.04
CA SER A 185 -1.52 1.33 31.07
C SER A 185 -0.25 1.28 31.90
N ARG A 186 0.88 1.66 31.30
CA ARG A 186 2.18 1.77 31.95
C ARG A 186 2.30 3.10 32.68
N HIS A 187 2.36 3.01 34.00
CA HIS A 187 2.48 4.15 34.91
C HIS A 187 3.79 4.94 34.73
N ASP A 188 4.80 4.34 34.10
CA ASP A 188 6.10 4.96 33.83
C ASP A 188 6.17 5.65 32.47
N ILE A 189 5.13 5.54 31.64
CA ILE A 189 5.04 6.21 30.34
C ILE A 189 4.11 7.41 30.48
N ILE A 190 4.68 8.61 30.37
CA ILE A 190 3.88 9.84 30.28
C ILE A 190 3.22 9.86 28.90
N PRO A 191 1.88 10.02 28.79
CA PRO A 191 1.22 10.15 27.50
C PRO A 191 1.85 11.31 26.72
N THR A 192 2.36 11.04 25.52
CA THR A 192 2.89 12.08 24.65
C THR A 192 1.73 12.99 24.25
N THR A 193 1.75 14.24 24.71
CA THR A 193 0.71 15.21 24.35
C THR A 193 0.82 15.54 22.86
N THR A 194 -0.15 15.08 22.08
CA THR A 194 -0.25 15.44 20.66
C THR A 194 -1.15 16.67 20.48
N THR A 195 -0.70 17.59 19.64
CA THR A 195 -1.51 18.73 19.20
C THR A 195 -2.34 18.39 17.96
N LYS A 196 -1.96 17.33 17.24
CA LYS A 196 -2.65 16.86 16.02
C LYS A 196 -3.51 15.65 16.37
N TRP A 197 -4.82 15.85 16.35
CA TRP A 197 -5.84 14.83 16.59
C TRP A 197 -6.51 14.46 15.29
N VAL A 198 -6.74 13.17 15.09
CA VAL A 198 -7.33 12.64 13.86
C VAL A 198 -8.76 12.20 14.15
N ARG A 199 -9.69 12.60 13.30
CA ARG A 199 -11.04 12.05 13.33
C ARG A 199 -11.09 10.84 12.40
N LEU A 200 -11.33 9.67 12.98
CA LEU A 200 -11.45 8.41 12.24
C LEU A 200 -12.88 8.26 11.70
N HIS A 201 -13.00 7.94 10.42
CA HIS A 201 -14.27 7.65 9.74
C HIS A 201 -14.19 6.27 9.06
N ASP A 202 -15.34 5.62 8.86
CA ASP A 202 -15.46 4.35 8.13
C ASP A 202 -14.38 3.32 8.50
N CYS A 203 -14.14 3.14 9.80
CA CYS A 203 -13.16 2.18 10.31
C CYS A 203 -13.56 0.77 9.88
N GLN A 204 -12.62 0.05 9.29
CA GLN A 204 -12.74 -1.36 8.94
C GLN A 204 -11.57 -2.10 9.57
N PHE A 205 -11.83 -3.31 10.03
CA PHE A 205 -10.86 -4.11 10.75
C PHE A 205 -10.65 -5.45 10.08
N HIS A 206 -9.43 -5.95 10.20
CA HIS A 206 -9.14 -7.33 9.90
C HIS A 206 -9.78 -8.24 10.96
N SER A 207 -10.08 -9.48 10.60
CA SER A 207 -10.78 -10.43 11.49
C SER A 207 -10.04 -10.77 12.78
N SER A 208 -8.78 -10.36 12.93
CA SER A 208 -7.97 -10.54 14.14
C SER A 208 -8.18 -9.45 15.20
N VAL A 209 -9.00 -8.43 14.92
CA VAL A 209 -9.27 -7.30 15.82
C VAL A 209 -10.61 -7.51 16.52
N ASP A 210 -10.65 -7.22 17.82
CA ASP A 210 -11.90 -7.10 18.57
C ASP A 210 -12.56 -5.73 18.27
N GLU A 211 -13.49 -5.74 17.31
CA GLU A 211 -14.24 -4.55 16.92
C GLU A 211 -15.11 -3.99 18.06
N GLU A 212 -15.65 -4.84 18.93
CA GLU A 212 -16.48 -4.40 20.06
C GLU A 212 -15.64 -3.65 21.10
N ALA A 213 -14.46 -4.17 21.41
CA ALA A 213 -13.49 -3.48 22.26
C ALA A 213 -13.11 -2.11 21.71
N PHE A 214 -12.90 -1.99 20.38
CA PHE A 214 -12.63 -0.70 19.74
C PHE A 214 -13.81 0.27 19.85
N HIS A 215 -15.04 -0.19 19.63
CA HIS A 215 -16.22 0.66 19.76
C HIS A 215 -16.40 1.21 21.19
N ASN A 216 -16.07 0.40 22.21
CA ASN A 216 -16.24 0.77 23.61
C ASN A 216 -15.09 1.64 24.15
N SER A 217 -13.86 1.39 23.72
CA SER A 217 -12.66 1.99 24.34
C SER A 217 -11.80 2.82 23.38
N ARG A 218 -12.02 2.71 22.06
CA ARG A 218 -11.15 3.22 20.98
C ARG A 218 -9.70 2.69 21.04
N ILE A 219 -9.49 1.59 21.76
CA ILE A 219 -8.24 0.85 21.77
C ILE A 219 -8.41 -0.34 20.83
N ILE A 220 -7.46 -0.51 19.91
CA ILE A 220 -7.43 -1.67 19.03
C ILE A 220 -6.85 -2.81 19.85
N VAL A 221 -7.66 -3.85 20.08
CA VAL A 221 -7.22 -5.09 20.72
C VAL A 221 -7.14 -6.15 19.64
N CYS A 222 -5.98 -6.75 19.46
CA CYS A 222 -5.79 -7.78 18.44
C CYS A 222 -4.73 -8.80 18.83
N THR A 223 -4.88 -10.02 18.35
CA THR A 223 -3.84 -11.04 18.39
C THR A 223 -3.15 -11.06 17.02
N PRO A 224 -1.97 -10.45 16.85
CA PRO A 224 -1.34 -10.34 15.54
C PRO A 224 -0.85 -11.70 15.05
N LEU A 225 -0.79 -11.86 13.72
CA LEU A 225 -0.28 -13.08 13.11
C LEU A 225 1.23 -13.19 13.25
N ASP A 226 1.70 -14.34 13.68
CA ASP A 226 3.13 -14.62 13.83
C ASP A 226 3.86 -14.53 12.49
N ALA A 227 4.96 -13.77 12.46
CA ALA A 227 5.84 -13.60 11.30
C ALA A 227 5.09 -13.40 9.97
N CYS A 228 4.00 -12.62 10.00
CA CYS A 228 3.16 -12.36 8.84
C CYS A 228 2.79 -10.88 8.82
N ARG A 229 3.13 -10.19 7.72
CA ARG A 229 2.72 -8.80 7.52
C ARG A 229 1.33 -8.78 6.91
N PHE A 230 0.39 -8.12 7.57
CA PHE A 230 -0.97 -7.94 7.05
C PHE A 230 -1.52 -6.56 7.44
N GLU A 231 -2.58 -6.14 6.75
CA GLU A 231 -3.29 -4.90 7.05
C GLU A 231 -4.26 -5.16 8.22
N LEU A 232 -4.00 -4.54 9.37
CA LEU A 232 -4.77 -4.73 10.60
C LEU A 232 -6.07 -3.93 10.59
N MET A 233 -5.99 -2.69 10.10
CA MET A 233 -7.14 -1.80 10.01
C MET A 233 -6.95 -0.77 8.90
N ARG A 234 -8.06 -0.27 8.39
CA ARG A 234 -8.10 0.91 7.53
C ARG A 234 -9.21 1.84 7.96
N PHE A 235 -9.00 3.14 7.77
CA PHE A 235 -10.01 4.14 8.08
C PHE A 235 -9.85 5.35 7.15
N ARG A 236 -10.91 6.13 7.03
CA ARG A 236 -10.91 7.37 6.26
C ARG A 236 -10.68 8.57 7.16
N THR A 237 -10.04 9.58 6.61
CA THR A 237 -9.85 10.87 7.27
C THR A 237 -10.20 12.01 6.33
N VAL A 238 -10.48 13.19 6.91
CA VAL A 238 -10.68 14.40 6.13
C VAL A 238 -9.32 15.03 5.86
N PHE A 239 -9.03 15.32 4.59
CA PHE A 239 -7.88 16.13 4.22
C PHE A 239 -8.09 17.55 4.76
N SER A 240 -7.30 17.93 5.77
CA SER A 240 -7.45 19.20 6.50
C SER A 240 -6.33 20.20 6.24
N GLU A 241 -5.37 19.83 5.39
CA GLU A 241 -4.26 20.70 5.03
C GLU A 241 -4.71 21.78 4.04
N LYS A 242 -4.16 22.99 4.20
CA LYS A 242 -4.57 24.16 3.40
C LYS A 242 -4.07 24.10 1.95
N THR A 243 -3.02 23.33 1.70
CA THR A 243 -2.34 23.23 0.41
C THR A 243 -2.22 21.75 0.03
N LEU A 244 -2.12 21.45 -1.26
CA LEU A 244 -1.83 20.09 -1.74
C LEU A 244 -0.33 19.78 -1.60
N PRO A 245 0.09 18.50 -1.50
CA PRO A 245 1.50 18.13 -1.49
C PRO A 245 2.24 18.61 -2.75
N PHE A 246 1.56 18.54 -3.89
CA PHE A 246 2.07 18.99 -5.17
C PHE A 246 1.05 19.90 -5.85
N THR A 247 1.56 20.93 -6.52
CA THR A 247 0.81 21.70 -7.52
C THR A 247 1.36 21.34 -8.89
N LEU A 248 0.52 20.78 -9.76
CA LEU A 248 0.88 20.43 -11.13
C LEU A 248 0.20 21.39 -12.09
N ARG A 249 0.99 22.00 -12.98
CA ARG A 249 0.47 22.74 -14.14
C ARG A 249 0.96 22.05 -15.39
N THR A 250 0.04 21.73 -16.30
CA THR A 250 0.37 21.08 -17.57
C THR A 250 -0.17 21.93 -18.72
N MET A 251 0.62 22.10 -19.77
CA MET A 251 0.24 22.80 -21.00
C MET A 251 0.64 21.96 -22.21
N ALA A 252 -0.26 21.85 -23.19
CA ALA A 252 0.02 21.26 -24.49
C ALA A 252 -0.14 22.32 -25.59
N CYS A 253 0.84 22.43 -26.48
CA CYS A 253 0.79 23.30 -27.66
C CYS A 253 0.99 22.45 -28.91
N VAL A 254 0.06 22.54 -29.86
CA VAL A 254 0.14 21.84 -31.15
C VAL A 254 0.37 22.89 -32.23
N ARG A 255 1.50 22.79 -32.94
CA ARG A 255 1.91 23.69 -34.03
C ARG A 255 2.12 22.88 -35.30
N GLY A 256 1.04 22.61 -36.02
CA GLY A 256 1.07 21.73 -37.18
C GLY A 256 1.48 20.30 -36.78
N ALA A 257 2.68 19.87 -37.20
CA ALA A 257 3.24 18.55 -36.89
C ALA A 257 4.04 18.51 -35.57
N GLU A 258 4.29 19.66 -34.92
CA GLU A 258 5.00 19.74 -33.66
C GLU A 258 4.01 19.72 -32.49
N VAL A 259 4.26 18.83 -31.52
CA VAL A 259 3.50 18.78 -30.26
C VAL A 259 4.47 19.01 -29.11
N GLU A 260 4.24 20.08 -28.37
CA GLU A 260 4.99 20.42 -27.16
C GLU A 260 4.12 20.19 -25.93
N LEU A 261 4.63 19.39 -24.98
CA LEU A 261 3.99 19.11 -23.70
C LEU A 261 4.91 19.56 -22.57
N GLN A 262 4.46 20.54 -21.80
CA GLN A 262 5.21 21.12 -20.69
C GLN A 262 4.46 20.94 -19.37
N SER A 263 5.19 20.52 -18.35
CA SER A 263 4.66 20.27 -17.00
C SER A 263 5.55 20.93 -15.96
N TRP A 264 4.95 21.73 -15.10
CA TRP A 264 5.59 22.34 -13.93
C TRP A 264 5.03 21.70 -12.68
N VAL A 265 5.90 21.09 -11.89
CA VAL A 265 5.55 20.56 -10.56
C VAL A 265 6.20 21.43 -9.51
N VAL A 266 5.38 21.90 -8.58
CA VAL A 266 5.84 22.63 -7.40
C VAL A 266 5.50 21.80 -6.18
N VAL A 267 6.51 21.50 -5.37
CA VAL A 267 6.34 20.81 -4.08
C VAL A 267 5.99 21.84 -3.02
N SER A 268 4.94 21.59 -2.25
CA SER A 268 4.52 22.50 -1.19
C SER A 268 5.43 22.39 0.02
N THR A 269 5.90 23.52 0.53
CA THR A 269 6.81 23.60 1.70
C THR A 269 6.20 23.09 3.00
N GLY A 270 4.86 23.02 3.08
CA GLY A 270 4.13 22.52 4.26
C GLY A 270 4.11 21.00 4.41
N PHE A 271 4.50 20.25 3.38
CA PHE A 271 4.54 18.78 3.40
C PHE A 271 5.98 18.30 3.62
N SER A 272 6.45 18.45 4.85
CA SER A 272 7.71 17.84 5.31
C SER A 272 7.38 16.76 6.34
N SER A 273 7.89 15.56 6.12
CA SER A 273 7.79 14.43 7.05
C SER A 273 8.50 14.71 8.37
N ASN A 274 9.48 15.62 8.38
CA ASN A 274 10.25 15.98 9.56
C ASN A 274 10.29 17.50 9.77
N ARG A 275 10.12 17.93 11.02
CA ARG A 275 10.19 19.35 11.39
C ARG A 275 11.61 19.85 11.52
N ASP A 276 12.55 18.95 11.78
CA ASP A 276 13.97 19.26 11.79
C ASP A 276 14.49 19.35 10.34
N SER A 277 15.06 20.53 10.01
CA SER A 277 15.61 20.83 8.69
C SER A 277 16.76 19.90 8.30
N LEU A 278 17.46 19.29 9.26
CA LEU A 278 18.59 18.41 9.01
C LEU A 278 18.17 16.95 8.73
N SER A 279 16.91 16.60 8.95
CA SER A 279 16.39 15.23 8.82
C SER A 279 15.15 15.16 7.92
N GLN A 280 15.05 16.09 6.97
CA GLN A 280 14.01 16.07 5.94
C GLN A 280 14.11 14.79 5.10
N VAL A 281 13.00 14.07 4.98
CA VAL A 281 12.92 12.93 4.06
C VAL A 281 12.49 13.46 2.69
N PRO A 282 13.28 13.25 1.63
CA PRO A 282 12.90 13.70 0.30
C PRO A 282 11.66 12.96 -0.18
N CYS A 283 10.85 13.64 -1.00
CA CYS A 283 9.81 12.94 -1.74
C CYS A 283 10.45 12.27 -2.95
N GLU A 284 10.39 10.95 -2.97
CA GLU A 284 10.97 10.11 -4.01
C GLU A 284 9.89 9.51 -4.92
N ASN A 285 10.31 8.98 -6.08
CA ASN A 285 9.45 8.24 -7.00
C ASN A 285 8.24 9.05 -7.56
N VAL A 286 8.37 10.38 -7.63
CA VAL A 286 7.36 11.24 -8.23
C VAL A 286 7.21 10.93 -9.72
N THR A 287 6.00 10.51 -10.11
CA THR A 287 5.68 10.16 -11.50
C THR A 287 4.52 11.01 -12.00
N ILE A 288 4.72 11.77 -13.07
CA ILE A 288 3.68 12.51 -13.77
C ILE A 288 3.25 11.69 -14.98
N ARG A 289 1.94 11.43 -15.12
CA ARG A 289 1.39 10.68 -16.25
C ARG A 289 0.51 11.59 -17.09
N HIS A 290 0.80 11.62 -18.38
CA HIS A 290 0.02 12.38 -19.36
C HIS A 290 -0.74 11.39 -20.25
N PRO A 291 -2.09 11.41 -20.25
CA PRO A 291 -2.83 10.73 -21.28
C PRO A 291 -2.59 11.47 -22.60
N VAL A 292 -1.94 10.79 -23.55
CA VAL A 292 -1.73 11.31 -24.90
C VAL A 292 -2.52 10.47 -25.90
N PRO A 293 -3.01 11.06 -27.00
CA PRO A 293 -3.58 10.29 -28.11
C PRO A 293 -2.61 9.18 -28.58
N PRO A 294 -3.11 7.99 -28.96
CA PRO A 294 -2.28 6.90 -29.44
C PRO A 294 -1.35 7.29 -30.61
N GLU A 295 -1.83 8.17 -31.48
CA GLU A 295 -1.09 8.70 -32.63
C GLU A 295 0.14 9.51 -32.20
N TRP A 296 0.13 10.05 -30.98
CA TRP A 296 1.21 10.89 -30.46
C TRP A 296 2.34 10.10 -29.82
N VAL A 297 2.11 8.83 -29.48
CA VAL A 297 3.04 8.04 -28.68
C VAL A 297 4.43 7.99 -29.31
N ASN A 298 4.52 7.84 -30.64
CA ASN A 298 5.80 7.77 -31.34
C ASN A 298 6.59 9.10 -31.30
N TYR A 299 5.92 10.25 -31.18
CA TYR A 299 6.60 11.56 -31.11
C TYR A 299 7.23 11.84 -29.74
N PHE A 300 6.68 11.25 -28.67
CA PHE A 300 7.18 11.44 -27.30
C PHE A 300 8.20 10.38 -26.86
N ARG A 301 8.46 9.36 -27.68
CA ARG A 301 9.54 8.43 -27.40
C ARG A 301 10.88 9.09 -27.69
N ARG A 302 11.75 9.07 -26.69
CA ARG A 302 13.19 9.15 -26.91
C ARG A 302 13.66 7.72 -26.98
N ASP A 303 14.31 7.32 -28.07
CA ASP A 303 15.15 6.14 -28.04
C ASP A 303 16.10 6.35 -26.87
N SER A 304 16.13 5.39 -25.95
CA SER A 304 17.09 5.39 -24.86
C SER A 304 18.47 5.46 -25.48
N VAL A 305 19.07 6.65 -25.46
CA VAL A 305 20.49 6.83 -25.76
C VAL A 305 21.21 5.95 -24.74
N LEU A 306 21.88 4.93 -25.29
CA LEU A 306 22.69 3.93 -24.60
C LEU A 306 23.61 4.54 -23.53
#